data_AF-K2KLT9-F1
#
_entry.id   AF-K2KLT9-F1
#
_cell.length_a   1.000
_cell.length_b   1.000
_cell.length_c   1.000
_cell.angle_alpha   90.00
_cell.angle_beta   90.00
_cell.angle_gamma   90.00
#
_symmetry.space_group_name_H-M   'P 1'
#
loop_
_entity.id
_entity.type
_entity.pdbx_description
1 polymer ?
#
loop_
_entity_poly.entity_id
_entity_poly.type
_entity_poly.pdbx_seq_one_letter_code
_entity_poly.pdbx_strand_id
1 'polypeptide(L)'
;MQSNITLPTDNVYKFYAFLGILLMLTAAIMFFMRNQYYNSMAFDRFVPMENLKAKGVLKNDEKLELYLYEEKERIARSELDFELLMYFFGFFIGVGFTFYGFRHWHTKIQPQQDRLLDLEIRKLENELKSFDKSV
;
A
#
# COMPACT_ATOMS: atom_id res chain seq x y z
N MET A 1 18.09 15.59 39.05
CA MET A 1 17.66 14.23 38.69
C MET A 1 17.47 14.20 37.18
N GLN A 2 18.37 13.56 36.42
CA GLN A 2 18.15 13.41 34.99
C GLN A 2 16.96 12.47 34.80
N SER A 3 15.82 13.01 34.34
CA SER A 3 14.72 12.19 33.88
C SER A 3 15.16 11.55 32.57
N ASN A 4 15.74 10.35 32.64
CA ASN A 4 15.74 9.43 31.51
C ASN A 4 14.29 9.01 31.29
N ILE A 5 13.49 9.91 30.71
CA ILE A 5 12.26 9.56 30.03
C ILE A 5 12.73 8.69 28.87
N THR A 6 12.68 7.38 29.06
CA THR A 6 12.90 6.45 27.97
C THR A 6 11.91 6.83 26.89
N LEU A 7 12.43 7.35 25.77
CA LEU A 7 11.66 7.72 24.59
C LEU A 7 10.63 6.61 24.34
N PRO A 8 9.34 6.95 24.15
CA PRO A 8 8.31 5.96 23.90
C PRO A 8 8.74 5.21 22.64
N THR A 9 9.24 3.99 22.84
CA THR A 9 9.80 3.18 21.76
C THR A 9 8.63 2.90 20.84
N ASP A 10 8.70 3.42 19.62
CA ASP A 10 7.58 3.43 18.71
C ASP A 10 7.04 2.00 18.56
N ASN A 11 5.75 1.83 18.83
CA ASN A 11 5.20 0.49 19.01
C ASN A 11 5.20 -0.25 17.67
N VAL A 12 5.83 -1.43 17.62
CA VAL A 12 5.89 -2.30 16.43
C VAL A 12 4.52 -2.55 15.80
N TYR A 13 3.44 -2.57 16.60
CA TYR A 13 2.07 -2.73 16.09
C TYR A 13 1.55 -1.49 15.36
N LYS A 14 1.95 -0.28 15.76
CA LYS A 14 1.68 0.94 14.99
C LYS A 14 2.45 0.91 13.67
N PHE A 15 3.72 0.49 13.71
CA PHE A 15 4.52 0.30 12.50
C PHE A 15 3.84 -0.69 11.52
N TYR A 16 3.39 -1.86 11.98
CA TYR A 16 2.66 -2.80 11.13
C TYR A 16 1.37 -2.20 10.56
N ALA A 17 0.64 -1.40 11.35
CA ALA A 17 -0.57 -0.75 10.87
C ALA A 17 -0.28 0.20 9.70
N PHE A 18 0.71 1.09 9.86
CA PHE A 18 1.12 2.04 8.84
C PHE A 18 1.77 1.38 7.63
N LEU A 19 2.61 0.36 7.83
CA LEU A 19 3.19 -0.42 6.74
C LEU A 19 2.09 -1.10 5.92
N GLY A 20 1.07 -1.67 6.57
CA GLY A 20 -0.07 -2.27 5.90
C GLY A 20 -0.85 -1.27 5.04
N ILE A 21 -1.08 -0.06 5.57
CA ILE A 21 -1.75 1.02 4.83
C ILE A 21 -0.91 1.43 3.62
N LEU A 22 0.39 1.60 3.81
CA LEU A 22 1.31 1.93 2.73
C LEU A 22 1.28 0.88 1.62
N LEU A 23 1.31 -0.40 1.97
CA LEU A 23 1.20 -1.50 1.00
C LEU A 23 -0.13 -1.48 0.25
N MET A 24 -1.26 -1.30 0.96
CA MET A 24 -2.57 -1.18 0.33
C MET A 24 -2.64 -0.03 -0.67
N LEU A 25 -2.22 1.17 -0.24
CA LEU A 25 -2.27 2.36 -1.09
C LEU A 25 -1.35 2.21 -2.30
N THR A 26 -0.14 1.68 -2.10
CA THR A 26 0.82 1.46 -3.19
C THR A 26 0.27 0.45 -4.20
N ALA A 27 -0.28 -0.68 -3.74
CA ALA A 27 -0.89 -1.68 -4.61
C ALA A 27 -2.09 -1.11 -5.39
N ALA A 28 -2.97 -0.35 -4.72
CA ALA A 28 -4.12 0.29 -5.36
C ALA A 28 -3.69 1.31 -6.42
N ILE A 29 -2.75 2.21 -6.10
CA ILE A 29 -2.26 3.23 -7.03
C ILE A 29 -1.63 2.56 -8.25
N MET A 30 -0.74 1.58 -8.04
CA MET A 30 -0.09 0.85 -9.12
C MET A 30 -1.10 0.13 -10.02
N PHE A 31 -2.11 -0.51 -9.43
CA PHE A 31 -3.21 -1.14 -10.18
C PHE A 31 -3.95 -0.12 -11.06
N PHE A 32 -4.33 1.04 -10.51
CA PHE A 32 -5.03 2.07 -11.28
C PHE A 32 -4.16 2.65 -12.40
N MET A 33 -2.89 2.98 -12.12
CA MET A 33 -1.95 3.49 -13.11
C MET A 33 -1.75 2.47 -14.25
N ARG A 34 -1.57 1.20 -13.91
CA ARG A 34 -1.40 0.12 -14.89
C ARG A 34 -2.64 -0.05 -15.75
N ASN A 35 -3.83 -0.05 -15.14
CA ASN A 35 -5.09 -0.15 -15.88
C ASN A 35 -5.30 1.03 -16.84
N GLN A 36 -4.99 2.25 -16.40
CA GLN A 36 -5.05 3.43 -17.29
C GLN A 36 -4.08 3.30 -18.47
N TYR A 37 -2.84 2.88 -18.21
CA TYR A 37 -1.83 2.68 -19.25
C TYR A 37 -2.22 1.59 -20.27
N TYR A 38 -2.74 0.45 -19.79
CA TYR A 38 -3.24 -0.60 -20.67
C TYR A 38 -4.40 -0.11 -21.53
N ASN A 39 -5.37 0.60 -20.93
CA ASN A 39 -6.53 1.11 -21.65
C ASN A 39 -6.13 2.11 -22.73
N SER A 40 -5.18 3.02 -22.46
CA SER A 40 -4.70 3.94 -23.49
C SER A 40 -3.99 3.21 -24.63
N MET A 41 -3.14 2.21 -24.32
CA MET A 41 -2.43 1.44 -25.34
C MET A 41 -3.29 0.42 -26.09
N ALA A 42 -4.43 0.02 -25.54
CA ALA A 42 -5.32 -0.95 -26.17
C ALA A 42 -5.90 -0.38 -27.46
N PHE A 43 -6.36 0.87 -27.45
CA PHE A 43 -6.94 1.52 -28.63
C PHE A 43 -5.91 1.73 -29.75
N ASP A 44 -4.71 2.19 -29.39
CA ASP A 44 -3.63 2.44 -30.35
C ASP A 44 -3.13 1.18 -31.06
N ARG A 45 -3.35 -0.01 -30.48
CA ARG A 45 -2.99 -1.29 -31.09
C ARG A 45 -4.16 -1.94 -31.80
N PHE A 46 -5.34 -1.92 -31.20
CA PHE A 46 -6.51 -2.63 -31.70
C PHE A 46 -6.98 -2.07 -33.03
N VAL A 47 -7.09 -0.74 -33.16
CA VAL A 47 -7.60 -0.12 -34.39
C VAL A 47 -6.68 -0.39 -35.61
N PRO A 48 -5.35 -0.18 -35.56
CA PRO A 48 -4.47 -0.50 -36.68
C PRO A 48 -4.44 -2.00 -36.99
N MET A 49 -4.41 -2.86 -35.97
CA MET A 49 -4.40 -4.30 -36.14
C MET A 49 -5.64 -4.80 -36.88
N GLU A 50 -6.84 -4.38 -36.46
CA GLU A 50 -8.08 -4.78 -37.10
C GLU A 50 -8.21 -4.19 -38.51
N ASN A 51 -7.74 -2.96 -38.73
CA ASN A 51 -7.68 -2.37 -40.07
C ASN A 51 -6.78 -3.18 -41.03
N LEU A 52 -5.63 -3.66 -40.56
CA LEU A 52 -4.74 -4.52 -41.35
C LEU A 52 -5.38 -5.90 -41.60
N LYS A 53 -5.99 -6.52 -40.59
CA LYS A 53 -6.70 -7.79 -40.75
C LYS A 53 -7.86 -7.69 -41.74
N ALA A 54 -8.58 -6.56 -41.77
CA ALA A 54 -9.70 -6.32 -42.67
C ALA A 54 -9.31 -6.17 -44.16
N LYS A 55 -8.05 -5.80 -44.48
CA LYS A 55 -7.59 -5.62 -45.87
C LYS A 55 -7.52 -6.93 -46.67
N GLY A 56 -7.46 -8.09 -46.00
CA GLY A 56 -7.41 -9.41 -46.63
C GLY A 56 -6.08 -9.74 -47.32
N VAL A 57 -5.63 -8.92 -48.28
CA VAL A 57 -4.34 -9.06 -48.97
C VAL A 57 -3.39 -7.99 -48.49
N LEU A 58 -2.38 -8.40 -47.71
CA LEU A 58 -1.37 -7.53 -47.12
C LEU A 58 -0.07 -7.55 -47.93
N LYS A 59 0.53 -6.37 -48.12
CA LYS A 59 1.91 -6.22 -48.62
C LYS A 59 2.93 -6.69 -47.56
N ASN A 60 4.19 -6.87 -47.96
CA ASN A 60 5.23 -7.42 -47.07
C ASN A 60 5.54 -6.51 -45.86
N ASP A 61 5.50 -5.20 -46.05
CA ASP A 61 5.59 -4.17 -45.01
C ASP A 61 4.40 -4.23 -44.05
N GLU A 62 3.17 -4.34 -44.59
CA GLU A 62 1.94 -4.44 -43.79
C GLU A 62 1.86 -5.76 -42.99
N LYS A 63 2.42 -6.87 -43.52
CA LYS A 63 2.55 -8.14 -42.78
C LYS A 63 3.50 -8.01 -41.60
N LEU A 64 4.62 -7.32 -41.78
CA LEU A 64 5.55 -7.05 -40.69
C LEU A 64 4.89 -6.18 -39.63
N GLU A 65 4.15 -5.15 -40.04
CA GLU A 65 3.44 -4.27 -39.11
C GLU A 65 2.38 -5.03 -38.30
N LEU A 66 1.60 -5.90 -38.95
CA LEU A 66 0.63 -6.77 -38.28
C LEU A 66 1.30 -7.67 -37.25
N TYR A 67 2.39 -8.34 -37.63
CA TYR A 67 3.17 -9.19 -36.73
C TYR A 67 3.68 -8.40 -35.50
N LEU A 68 4.15 -7.17 -35.70
CA LEU A 68 4.59 -6.32 -34.60
C LEU A 68 3.45 -5.96 -33.63
N TYR A 69 2.24 -5.69 -34.12
CA TYR A 69 1.09 -5.42 -33.26
C TYR A 69 0.64 -6.66 -32.49
N GLU A 70 0.59 -7.83 -33.14
CA GLU A 70 0.25 -9.10 -32.51
C GLU A 70 1.26 -9.47 -31.42
N GLU A 71 2.55 -9.27 -31.69
CA GLU A 71 3.61 -9.54 -30.72
C GLU A 71 3.56 -8.57 -29.53
N LYS A 72 3.27 -7.28 -29.77
CA LYS A 72 3.02 -6.31 -28.69
C LYS A 72 1.81 -6.70 -27.84
N GLU A 73 0.74 -7.23 -28.43
CA GLU A 73 -0.41 -7.73 -27.69
C GLU A 73 -0.02 -8.95 -26.83
N ARG A 74 0.72 -9.90 -27.41
CA ARG A 74 1.18 -11.11 -26.73
C ARG A 74 2.01 -10.78 -25.49
N ILE A 75 3.01 -9.90 -25.64
CA ILE A 75 3.87 -9.44 -24.54
C ILE A 75 3.03 -8.75 -23.46
N ALA A 76 2.11 -7.88 -23.87
CA ALA A 76 1.26 -7.15 -22.93
C ALA A 76 0.28 -8.08 -22.19
N ARG A 77 -0.17 -9.18 -22.78
CA ARG A 77 -1.00 -10.18 -22.08
C ARG A 77 -0.19 -11.08 -21.16
N SER A 78 1.05 -11.44 -21.52
CA SER A 78 1.84 -12.41 -20.74
C SER A 78 2.20 -11.95 -19.34
N GLU A 79 2.28 -10.64 -19.10
CA GLU A 79 2.63 -10.09 -17.79
C GLU A 79 1.40 -9.77 -16.92
N LEU A 80 0.20 -9.75 -17.51
CA LEU A 80 -1.02 -9.28 -16.85
C LEU A 80 -1.37 -10.12 -15.62
N ASP A 81 -1.35 -11.46 -15.77
CA ASP A 81 -1.75 -12.38 -14.69
C ASP A 81 -0.81 -12.29 -13.49
N PHE A 82 0.50 -12.18 -13.76
CA PHE A 82 1.51 -12.06 -12.71
C PHE A 82 1.43 -10.71 -12.00
N GLU A 83 1.30 -9.61 -12.74
CA GLU A 83 1.13 -8.28 -12.16
C GLU A 83 -0.14 -8.18 -11.31
N LEU A 84 -1.26 -8.69 -11.83
CA LEU A 84 -2.54 -8.69 -11.13
C LEU A 84 -2.44 -9.49 -9.83
N LEU A 85 -1.80 -10.66 -9.87
CA LEU A 85 -1.52 -11.47 -8.67
C LEU A 85 -0.71 -10.68 -7.64
N MET A 86 0.35 -9.99 -8.09
CA MET A 86 1.20 -9.17 -7.21
C MET A 86 0.43 -8.02 -6.55
N TYR A 87 -0.43 -7.32 -7.30
CA TYR A 87 -1.26 -6.25 -6.76
C TYR A 87 -2.29 -6.78 -5.75
N PHE A 88 -2.98 -7.87 -6.07
CA PHE A 88 -3.93 -8.48 -5.14
C PHE A 88 -3.23 -8.95 -3.86
N PHE A 89 -2.11 -9.66 -4.00
CA PHE A 89 -1.36 -10.17 -2.86
C PHE A 89 -0.84 -9.03 -1.97
N GLY A 90 -0.26 -7.99 -2.58
CA GLY A 90 0.18 -6.78 -1.87
C GLY A 90 -0.96 -6.07 -1.15
N PHE A 91 -2.12 -5.96 -1.78
CA PHE A 91 -3.31 -5.34 -1.18
C PHE A 91 -3.82 -6.15 0.02
N PHE A 92 -4.02 -7.46 -0.12
CA PHE A 92 -4.55 -8.31 0.95
C PHE A 92 -3.56 -8.49 2.10
N ILE A 93 -2.26 -8.59 1.83
CA ILE A 93 -1.23 -8.54 2.88
C ILE A 93 -1.29 -7.20 3.61
N GLY A 94 -1.43 -6.09 2.88
CA GLY A 94 -1.58 -4.77 3.46
C GLY A 94 -2.78 -4.70 4.42
N VAL A 95 -3.96 -5.18 3.98
CA VAL A 95 -5.17 -5.30 4.83
C VAL A 95 -4.88 -6.12 6.09
N GLY A 96 -4.20 -7.26 5.94
CA GLY A 96 -3.81 -8.13 7.05
C GLY A 96 -2.94 -7.42 8.08
N PHE A 97 -1.87 -6.74 7.64
CA PHE A 97 -0.99 -5.98 8.52
C PHE A 97 -1.69 -4.79 9.18
N THR A 98 -2.52 -4.06 8.43
CA THR A 98 -3.32 -2.96 8.96
C THR A 98 -4.24 -3.42 10.08
N PHE A 99 -5.03 -4.46 9.82
CA PHE A 99 -5.97 -4.98 10.79
C PHE A 99 -5.26 -5.56 12.02
N TYR A 100 -4.19 -6.34 11.81
CA TYR A 100 -3.42 -6.92 12.90
C TYR A 100 -2.75 -5.84 13.77
N GLY A 101 -2.10 -4.86 13.14
CA GLY A 101 -1.43 -3.76 13.81
C GLY A 101 -2.39 -2.93 14.66
N PHE A 102 -3.50 -2.46 14.07
CA PHE A 102 -4.49 -1.68 14.81
C PHE A 102 -5.18 -2.48 15.92
N ARG A 103 -5.59 -3.72 15.64
CA ARG A 103 -6.26 -4.56 16.64
C ARG A 103 -5.35 -4.77 17.85
N HIS A 104 -4.10 -5.15 17.64
CA HIS A 104 -3.19 -5.44 18.74
C HIS A 104 -2.80 -4.17 19.50
N TRP A 105 -2.56 -3.07 18.78
CA TRP A 105 -2.27 -1.78 19.41
C TRP A 105 -3.44 -1.33 20.29
N HIS A 106 -4.65 -1.26 19.75
CA HIS A 106 -5.83 -0.75 20.46
C HIS A 106 -6.26 -1.66 21.63
N THR A 107 -6.15 -2.98 21.50
CA THR A 107 -6.66 -3.90 22.54
C THR A 107 -5.66 -4.22 23.64
N LYS A 108 -4.35 -4.19 23.37
CA LYS A 108 -3.33 -4.60 24.35
C LYS A 108 -2.43 -3.46 24.79
N ILE A 109 -1.95 -2.64 23.85
CA ILE A 109 -0.92 -1.66 24.16
C ILE A 109 -1.54 -0.35 24.64
N GLN A 110 -2.58 0.14 23.97
CA GLN A 110 -3.25 1.39 24.34
C GLN A 110 -3.76 1.37 25.80
N PRO A 111 -4.44 0.32 26.30
CA PRO A 111 -4.88 0.30 27.70
C PRO A 111 -3.73 0.34 28.72
N GLN A 112 -2.58 -0.23 28.37
CA GLN A 112 -1.39 -0.18 29.23
C GLN A 112 -0.77 1.22 29.22
N GLN A 113 -0.73 1.87 28.06
CA GLN A 113 -0.26 3.25 27.91
C GLN A 113 -1.16 4.23 28.66
N ASP A 114 -2.48 4.09 28.54
CA ASP A 114 -3.46 4.93 29.23
C ASP A 114 -3.31 4.77 30.76
N ARG A 115 -3.14 3.53 31.24
CA ARG A 115 -2.91 3.27 32.67
C ARG A 115 -1.59 3.85 33.17
N LEU A 116 -0.52 3.79 32.38
CA LEU A 116 0.77 4.38 32.74
C LEU A 116 0.64 5.90 32.86
N LEU A 117 -0.03 6.53 31.89
CA LEU A 117 -0.27 7.96 31.86
C LEU A 117 -1.08 8.41 33.10
N ASP A 118 -2.13 7.68 33.46
CA ASP A 118 -2.92 7.96 34.67
C ASP A 118 -2.07 7.91 35.95
N LEU A 119 -1.16 6.94 36.06
CA LEU A 119 -0.28 6.81 37.22
C LEU A 119 0.76 7.95 37.27
N GLU A 120 1.29 8.36 36.12
CA GLU A 120 2.20 9.52 36.02
C GLU A 120 1.50 10.81 36.43
N ILE A 121 0.27 11.05 35.97
CA ILE A 121 -0.54 12.20 36.36
C ILE A 121 -0.75 12.22 37.88
N ARG A 122 -1.17 11.10 38.48
CA ARG A 122 -1.36 11.00 39.95
C ARG A 122 -0.08 11.24 40.74
N LYS A 123 1.07 10.77 40.21
CA LYS A 123 2.37 11.00 40.84
C LYS A 123 2.69 12.49 40.85
N LEU A 124 2.54 13.17 39.71
CA LEU A 124 2.78 14.61 39.58
C LEU A 124 1.86 15.44 40.48
N GLU A 125 0.57 15.09 40.57
CA GLU A 125 -0.36 15.75 41.48
C GLU A 125 0.03 15.62 42.96
N ASN A 126 0.52 14.45 43.37
CA ASN A 126 0.99 14.23 44.74
C ASN A 126 2.28 14.99 45.03
N GLU A 127 3.19 15.06 44.07
CA GLU A 127 4.41 15.87 44.17
C GLU A 127 4.05 17.36 44.34
N LEU A 128 3.15 17.91 43.53
CA LEU A 128 2.66 19.29 43.65
C LEU A 128 2.04 19.58 45.02
N LYS A 129 1.17 18.70 45.51
CA LYS A 129 0.56 18.83 46.85
C LYS A 129 1.60 18.81 47.98
N SER A 130 2.71 18.08 47.81
CA SER A 130 3.80 18.04 48.79
C SER A 130 4.63 19.33 48.77
N PHE A 131 4.80 19.94 47.59
CA PHE A 131 5.45 21.25 47.46
C PHE A 131 4.62 22.37 48.08
N ASP A 132 3.30 22.41 47.85
CA ASP A 132 2.43 23.46 48.43
C ASP A 132 2.35 23.41 49.96
N LYS A 133 2.58 22.26 50.59
CA LYS A 133 2.59 22.11 52.06
C LYS A 133 3.92 22.49 52.71
N SER A 134 4.98 22.62 51.93
CA SER A 134 6.32 22.95 52.44
C SER A 134 6.70 24.42 52.26
N VAL A 135 5.79 25.23 51.71
CA VAL A 135 5.80 26.69 51.63
C VAL A 135 4.83 27.26 52.67
#